data_AF-A0A7C4GFK2-F1
#
_entry.id   AF-A0A7C4GFK2-F1
#
_cell.length_a   1.000
_cell.length_b   1.000
_cell.length_c   1.000
_cell.angle_alpha   90.00
_cell.angle_beta   90.00
_cell.angle_gamma   90.00
#
_symmetry.space_group_name_H-M   'P 1'
#
loop_
_entity.id
_entity.type
_entity.pdbx_description
1 polymer ?
#
loop_
_entity_poly.entity_id
_entity_poly.type
_entity_poly.pdbx_seq_one_letter_code
_entity_poly.pdbx_strand_id
1 'polypeptide(L)'
;MSMPPDELHTAAGVAALAAALADEFAAAAAHPLPVPALAERAAGAVEEWSDRAPDKARRACRAGCAHCCYMAVSVTALEALWLADRLRATYAPEELAARIERIAATSARVSALTIEARAAARVPCALLGPDGSCTVHPFRP
;
A
#
# COMPACT_ATOMS: atom_id res chain seq x y z
N MET A 1 24.26 3.28 -19.14
CA MET A 1 23.36 3.85 -20.18
C MET A 1 22.08 4.27 -19.48
N SER A 2 21.79 5.57 -19.39
CA SER A 2 20.52 6.04 -18.84
C SER A 2 19.40 5.77 -19.85
N MET A 3 18.40 4.99 -19.44
CA MET A 3 17.15 4.86 -20.18
C MET A 3 16.38 6.19 -20.16
N PRO A 4 15.75 6.61 -21.27
CA PRO A 4 14.93 7.80 -21.30
C PRO A 4 13.67 7.62 -20.42
N PRO A 5 13.20 8.69 -19.75
CA PRO A 5 12.14 8.61 -18.73
C PRO A 5 10.78 8.09 -19.25
N ASP A 6 10.49 8.24 -20.54
CA ASP A 6 9.23 7.77 -21.14
C ASP A 6 9.14 6.24 -21.26
N GLU A 7 10.27 5.52 -21.32
CA GLU A 7 10.28 4.06 -21.45
C GLU A 7 9.97 3.35 -20.12
N LEU A 8 10.31 3.98 -18.97
CA LEU A 8 10.08 3.47 -17.62
C LEU A 8 8.59 3.29 -17.26
N HIS A 9 7.70 3.97 -17.98
CA HIS A 9 6.24 3.86 -17.76
C HIS A 9 5.59 2.69 -18.52
N THR A 10 6.35 1.96 -19.33
CA THR A 10 5.86 0.78 -20.07
C THR A 10 6.16 -0.51 -19.31
N ALA A 11 5.30 -1.54 -19.45
CA ALA A 11 5.54 -2.85 -18.85
C ALA A 11 6.89 -3.47 -19.29
N ALA A 12 7.31 -3.21 -20.52
CA ALA A 12 8.61 -3.61 -21.05
C ALA A 12 9.78 -2.86 -20.40
N GLY A 13 9.65 -1.54 -20.18
CA GLY A 13 10.67 -0.75 -19.48
C GLY A 13 10.80 -1.11 -18.00
N VAL A 14 9.69 -1.42 -17.33
CA VAL A 14 9.72 -1.95 -15.96
C VAL A 14 10.44 -3.31 -15.90
N ALA A 15 10.18 -4.21 -16.86
CA ALA A 15 10.85 -5.51 -16.93
C ALA A 15 12.36 -5.38 -17.22
N ALA A 16 12.75 -4.46 -18.11
CA ALA A 16 14.15 -4.18 -18.42
C ALA A 16 14.88 -3.56 -17.22
N LEU A 17 14.25 -2.61 -16.51
CA LEU A 17 14.79 -2.06 -15.27
C LEU A 17 14.95 -3.15 -14.20
N ALA A 18 13.94 -4.00 -14.02
CA ALA A 18 13.99 -5.10 -13.05
C ALA A 18 15.14 -6.08 -13.35
N ALA A 19 15.37 -6.41 -14.62
CA ALA A 19 16.49 -7.25 -15.04
C ALA A 19 17.85 -6.55 -14.80
N ALA A 20 17.95 -5.25 -15.11
CA ALA A 20 19.17 -4.48 -14.90
C ALA A 20 19.55 -4.33 -13.41
N LEU A 21 18.55 -4.29 -12.52
CA LEU A 21 18.75 -4.19 -11.07
C LEU A 21 18.90 -5.56 -10.39
N ALA A 22 18.76 -6.67 -11.12
CA ALA A 22 18.70 -8.01 -10.52
C ALA A 22 19.97 -8.37 -9.74
N ASP A 23 21.16 -8.06 -10.27
CA ASP A 23 22.43 -8.32 -9.61
C ASP A 23 22.65 -7.42 -8.38
N GLU A 24 22.19 -6.16 -8.45
CA GLU A 24 22.21 -5.23 -7.31
C GLU A 24 21.26 -5.72 -6.20
N PHE A 25 20.06 -6.20 -6.55
CA PHE A 25 19.14 -6.80 -5.59
C PHE A 25 19.68 -8.11 -5.01
N ALA A 26 20.35 -8.94 -5.81
CA ALA A 26 20.98 -10.18 -5.34
C ALA A 26 22.13 -9.89 -4.36
N ALA A 27 22.95 -8.88 -4.63
CA ALA A 27 24.00 -8.41 -3.73
C ALA A 27 23.42 -7.80 -2.43
N ALA A 28 22.34 -7.04 -2.54
CA ALA A 28 21.61 -6.51 -1.39
C ALA A 28 20.93 -7.61 -0.55
N ALA A 29 20.48 -8.70 -1.19
CA ALA A 29 19.91 -9.85 -0.49
C ALA A 29 20.92 -10.59 0.41
N ALA A 30 22.22 -10.48 0.13
CA ALA A 30 23.28 -10.97 1.01
C ALA A 30 23.45 -10.13 2.30
N HIS A 31 22.88 -8.93 2.33
CA HIS A 31 22.84 -8.03 3.48
C HIS A 31 21.40 -7.60 3.72
N PRO A 32 20.52 -8.53 4.09
CA PRO A 32 19.09 -8.28 4.11
C PRO A 32 18.81 -7.12 5.07
N LEU A 33 18.41 -5.98 4.50
CA LEU A 33 17.81 -4.92 5.28
C LEU A 33 16.54 -5.51 5.90
N PRO A 34 16.32 -5.37 7.21
CA PRO A 34 15.15 -5.93 7.87
C PRO A 34 13.91 -5.06 7.58
N VAL A 35 13.61 -4.81 6.31
CA VAL A 35 12.59 -3.86 5.84
C VAL A 35 11.22 -4.14 6.47
N PRO A 36 10.73 -5.40 6.57
CA PRO A 36 9.48 -5.67 7.27
C PRO A 36 9.51 -5.25 8.73
N ALA A 37 10.59 -5.55 9.46
CA ALA A 37 10.74 -5.18 10.86
C ALA A 37 10.93 -3.67 11.05
N LEU A 38 11.65 -2.99 10.15
CA LEU A 38 11.78 -1.54 10.15
C LEU A 38 10.44 -0.86 9.86
N ALA A 39 9.69 -1.38 8.90
CA ALA A 39 8.38 -0.85 8.55
C ALA A 39 7.35 -1.10 9.67
N GLU A 40 7.40 -2.26 10.34
CA GLU A 40 6.63 -2.54 11.55
C GLU A 40 6.96 -1.56 12.68
N ARG A 41 8.26 -1.34 12.95
CA ARG A 41 8.70 -0.35 13.95
C ARG A 41 8.25 1.07 13.60
N ALA A 42 8.34 1.46 12.33
CA ALA A 42 7.90 2.77 11.87
C ALA A 42 6.37 2.93 12.01
N ALA A 43 5.59 1.92 11.63
CA ALA A 43 4.15 1.90 11.81
C ALA A 43 3.77 2.01 13.30
N GLY A 44 4.43 1.25 14.18
CA GLY A 44 4.22 1.35 15.63
C GLY A 44 4.56 2.74 16.19
N ALA A 45 5.64 3.38 15.72
CA ALA A 45 6.00 4.73 16.15
C ALA A 45 4.98 5.79 15.67
N VAL A 46 4.45 5.65 14.46
CA VAL A 46 3.37 6.52 13.94
C VAL A 46 2.10 6.34 14.75
N GLU A 47 1.73 5.11 15.11
CA GLU A 47 0.56 4.84 15.95
C GLU A 47 0.74 5.41 17.35
N GLU A 48 1.90 5.22 18.00
CA GLU A 48 2.19 5.76 19.33
C GLU A 48 2.21 7.30 19.34
N TRP A 49 2.75 7.92 18.28
CA TRP A 49 2.70 9.37 18.12
C TRP A 49 1.26 9.86 17.94
N SER A 50 0.53 9.21 17.04
CA SER A 50 -0.89 9.46 16.80
C SER A 50 -1.65 9.36 18.12
N ASP A 51 -1.40 8.34 18.93
CA ASP A 51 -2.09 8.08 20.19
C ASP A 51 -1.85 9.10 21.30
N ARG A 52 -0.75 9.84 21.21
CA ARG A 52 -0.44 10.95 22.11
C ARG A 52 -0.82 12.31 21.51
N ALA A 53 -1.26 12.36 20.27
CA ALA A 53 -1.63 13.60 19.60
C ALA A 53 -2.84 14.24 20.31
N PRO A 54 -2.83 15.57 20.55
CA PRO A 54 -3.93 16.27 21.22
C PRO A 54 -5.30 16.10 20.55
N ASP A 55 -5.30 15.78 19.26
CA ASP A 55 -6.48 15.59 18.43
C ASP A 55 -6.87 14.11 18.25
N LYS A 56 -6.30 13.16 19.01
CA LYS A 56 -6.70 11.73 18.97
C LYS A 56 -8.20 11.53 18.99
N ALA A 57 -8.92 12.28 19.82
CA ALA A 57 -10.38 12.18 19.96
C ALA A 57 -11.14 12.54 18.67
N ARG A 58 -10.49 13.20 17.70
CA ARG A 58 -11.06 13.55 16.38
C ARG A 58 -10.85 12.47 15.33
N ARG A 59 -10.09 11.39 15.63
CA ARG A 59 -9.93 10.27 14.71
C ARG A 59 -11.27 9.56 14.50
N ALA A 60 -11.74 9.56 13.26
CA ALA A 60 -13.00 8.94 12.87
C ALA A 60 -12.89 7.42 12.64
N CYS A 61 -11.66 6.90 12.52
CA CYS A 61 -11.44 5.49 12.24
C CYS A 61 -11.78 4.63 13.45
N ARG A 62 -12.38 3.47 13.15
CA ARG A 62 -12.77 2.44 14.11
C ARG A 62 -12.96 1.13 13.35
N ALA A 63 -12.85 0.02 14.06
CA ALA A 63 -13.10 -1.30 13.49
C ALA A 63 -14.52 -1.35 12.89
N GLY A 64 -14.66 -1.94 11.71
CA GLY A 64 -15.93 -2.02 10.98
C GLY A 64 -16.37 -0.74 10.26
N CYS A 65 -15.51 0.30 10.18
CA CYS A 65 -15.79 1.51 9.40
C CYS A 65 -15.27 1.39 7.96
N ALA A 66 -16.01 1.96 6.99
CA ALA A 66 -15.58 2.11 5.59
C ALA A 66 -15.24 3.55 5.18
N HIS A 67 -15.35 4.53 6.08
CA HIS A 67 -15.32 5.95 5.70
C HIS A 67 -14.05 6.31 4.92
N CYS A 68 -12.86 5.97 5.44
CA CYS A 68 -11.59 6.24 4.77
C CYS A 68 -11.40 5.41 3.48
N CYS A 69 -12.09 4.28 3.32
CA CYS A 69 -12.00 3.46 2.12
C CYS A 69 -12.56 4.18 0.87
N TYR A 70 -13.38 5.22 1.04
CA TYR A 70 -13.88 6.04 -0.06
C TYR A 70 -13.17 7.39 -0.18
N MET A 71 -12.13 7.63 0.61
CA MET A 71 -11.37 8.87 0.62
C MET A 71 -10.04 8.71 -0.12
N ALA A 72 -9.44 9.83 -0.49
CA ALA A 72 -8.11 9.87 -1.07
C ALA A 72 -6.99 9.74 0.00
N VAL A 73 -6.97 8.62 0.73
CA VAL A 73 -5.89 8.32 1.68
C VAL A 73 -4.62 7.88 0.95
N SER A 74 -3.50 8.53 1.27
CA SER A 74 -2.15 8.15 0.83
C SER A 74 -1.60 6.99 1.66
N VAL A 75 -0.56 6.33 1.17
CA VAL A 75 0.20 5.30 1.87
C VAL A 75 1.67 5.58 1.60
N THR A 76 2.53 5.46 2.61
CA THR A 76 3.98 5.59 2.38
C THR A 76 4.53 4.32 1.73
N ALA A 77 5.70 4.38 1.10
CA ALA A 77 6.33 3.19 0.52
C ALA A 77 6.60 2.10 1.58
N LEU A 78 7.04 2.50 2.78
CA LEU A 78 7.28 1.57 3.89
C LEU A 78 5.99 0.94 4.40
N GLU A 79 4.93 1.74 4.57
CA GLU A 79 3.61 1.23 4.97
C GLU A 79 3.03 0.28 3.91
N ALA A 80 3.23 0.55 2.62
CA ALA A 80 2.82 -0.35 1.54
C ALA A 80 3.56 -1.70 1.58
N LEU A 81 4.87 -1.69 1.84
CA LEU A 81 5.67 -2.91 1.99
C LEU A 81 5.24 -3.72 3.22
N TRP A 82 4.99 -3.04 4.33
CA TRP A 82 4.48 -3.68 5.55
C TRP A 82 3.09 -4.28 5.35
N LEU A 83 2.16 -3.54 4.74
CA LEU A 83 0.84 -4.07 4.39
C LEU A 83 0.96 -5.27 3.44
N ALA A 84 1.84 -5.23 2.45
CA ALA A 84 2.06 -6.36 1.55
C ALA A 84 2.51 -7.62 2.31
N ASP A 85 3.41 -7.47 3.28
CA ASP A 85 3.83 -8.56 4.17
C ASP A 85 2.66 -9.10 5.02
N ARG A 86 1.86 -8.21 5.63
CA ARG A 86 0.67 -8.60 6.40
C ARG A 86 -0.38 -9.31 5.54
N LEU A 87 -0.62 -8.84 4.31
CA LEU A 87 -1.55 -9.47 3.37
C LEU A 87 -1.09 -10.88 3.00
N ARG A 88 0.21 -11.09 2.75
CA ARG A 88 0.77 -12.44 2.50
C ARG A 88 0.64 -13.37 3.69
N ALA A 89 0.80 -12.85 4.90
CA ALA A 89 0.64 -13.63 6.13
C ALA A 89 -0.83 -13.94 6.46
N THR A 90 -1.78 -13.14 5.96
CA THR A 90 -3.20 -13.24 6.32
C THR A 90 -4.01 -14.11 5.35
N TYR A 91 -3.70 -14.06 4.05
CA TYR A 91 -4.54 -14.65 3.00
C TYR A 91 -3.91 -15.86 2.35
N ALA A 92 -4.76 -16.82 1.96
CA ALA A 92 -4.34 -17.92 1.10
C ALA A 92 -3.85 -17.39 -0.26
N PRO A 93 -2.96 -18.12 -0.98
CA PRO A 93 -2.38 -17.65 -2.24
C PRO A 93 -3.41 -17.18 -3.28
N GLU A 94 -4.53 -17.89 -3.41
CA GLU A 94 -5.61 -17.63 -4.37
C GLU A 94 -6.38 -16.36 -3.98
N GLU A 95 -6.67 -16.22 -2.69
CA GLU A 95 -7.32 -15.05 -2.11
C GLU A 95 -6.43 -13.79 -2.19
N LEU A 96 -5.12 -13.97 -2.08
CA LEU A 96 -4.13 -12.92 -2.25
C LEU A 96 -4.04 -12.50 -3.71
N ALA A 97 -4.01 -13.45 -4.65
CA ALA A 97 -3.99 -13.17 -6.08
C ALA A 97 -5.21 -12.32 -6.51
N ALA A 98 -6.41 -12.72 -6.09
CA ALA A 98 -7.63 -11.95 -6.36
C ALA A 98 -7.58 -10.52 -5.79
N ARG A 99 -6.96 -10.34 -4.61
CA ARG A 99 -6.74 -9.02 -4.01
C ARG A 99 -5.74 -8.19 -4.80
N ILE A 100 -4.65 -8.78 -5.27
CA ILE A 100 -3.64 -8.10 -6.11
C ILE A 100 -4.29 -7.60 -7.40
N GLU A 101 -5.10 -8.43 -8.06
CA GLU A 101 -5.85 -8.01 -9.25
C GLU A 101 -6.78 -6.84 -8.94
N ARG A 102 -7.51 -6.90 -7.83
CA ARG A 102 -8.38 -5.80 -7.38
C ARG A 102 -7.60 -4.51 -7.10
N ILE A 103 -6.41 -4.62 -6.50
CA ILE A 103 -5.51 -3.48 -6.24
C ILE A 103 -5.07 -2.86 -7.57
N ALA A 104 -4.63 -3.67 -8.53
CA ALA A 104 -4.22 -3.21 -9.84
C ALA A 104 -5.37 -2.50 -10.58
N ALA A 105 -6.57 -3.10 -10.57
CA ALA A 105 -7.75 -2.54 -11.20
C ALA A 105 -8.18 -1.21 -10.56
N THR A 106 -8.16 -1.11 -9.23
CA THR A 106 -8.46 0.16 -8.53
C THR A 106 -7.39 1.19 -8.83
N SER A 107 -6.11 0.82 -8.83
CA SER A 107 -4.98 1.72 -9.14
C SER A 107 -5.15 2.34 -10.52
N ALA A 108 -5.43 1.53 -11.55
CA ALA A 108 -5.65 1.99 -12.92
C ALA A 108 -6.81 3.01 -13.04
N ARG A 109 -7.82 2.90 -12.17
CA ARG A 109 -8.98 3.81 -12.15
C ARG A 109 -8.70 5.15 -11.46
N VAL A 110 -7.75 5.20 -10.54
CA VAL A 110 -7.57 6.35 -9.64
C VAL A 110 -6.20 7.02 -9.74
N SER A 111 -5.21 6.41 -10.39
CA SER A 111 -3.82 6.90 -10.43
C SER A 111 -3.67 8.24 -11.15
N ALA A 112 -4.51 8.54 -12.13
CA ALA A 112 -4.51 9.80 -12.88
C ALA A 112 -5.40 10.88 -12.24
N LEU A 113 -6.11 10.57 -11.15
CA LEU A 113 -7.02 11.52 -10.49
C LEU A 113 -6.28 12.39 -9.48
N THR A 114 -6.69 13.65 -9.36
CA THR A 114 -6.30 14.49 -8.22
C THR A 114 -6.91 13.94 -6.92
N ILE A 115 -6.45 14.43 -5.77
CA ILE A 115 -6.99 14.04 -4.46
C ILE A 115 -8.49 14.34 -4.37
N GLU A 116 -8.92 15.51 -4.83
CA GLU A 116 -10.30 15.96 -4.85
C GLU A 116 -11.15 15.12 -5.80
N ALA A 117 -10.64 14.89 -7.02
CA ALA A 117 -11.31 14.06 -8.02
C ALA A 117 -11.45 12.61 -7.54
N ARG A 118 -10.44 12.07 -6.87
CA ARG A 118 -10.47 10.73 -6.28
C ARG A 118 -11.51 10.63 -5.15
N ALA A 119 -11.58 11.62 -4.27
CA ALA A 119 -12.60 11.67 -3.21
C ALA A 119 -14.02 11.77 -3.78
N ALA A 120 -14.21 12.59 -4.83
CA ALA A 120 -15.49 12.76 -5.52
C ALA A 120 -15.92 11.53 -6.32
N ALA A 121 -14.98 10.78 -6.89
CA ALA A 121 -15.26 9.57 -7.68
C ALA A 121 -15.82 8.41 -6.85
N ARG A 122 -15.68 8.46 -5.52
CA ARG A 122 -16.21 7.45 -4.58
C ARG A 122 -15.82 6.00 -4.94
N VAL A 123 -14.65 5.84 -5.57
CA VAL A 123 -14.09 4.51 -5.87
C VAL A 123 -13.59 3.89 -4.57
N PRO A 124 -14.12 2.74 -4.12
CA PRO A 124 -13.68 2.13 -2.88
C PRO A 124 -12.23 1.62 -3.00
N CYS A 125 -11.52 1.69 -1.88
CA CYS A 125 -10.22 1.05 -1.70
C CYS A 125 -10.30 -0.44 -2.05
N ALA A 126 -9.27 -0.96 -2.71
CA ALA A 126 -9.13 -2.37 -3.05
C ALA A 126 -8.92 -3.30 -1.85
N LEU A 127 -9.00 -2.79 -0.61
CA LEU A 127 -8.93 -3.56 0.63
C LEU A 127 -10.23 -3.48 1.45
N LEU A 128 -11.29 -2.85 0.91
CA LEU A 128 -12.61 -2.88 1.51
C LEU A 128 -13.21 -4.30 1.41
N GLY A 129 -13.70 -4.83 2.52
CA GLY A 129 -14.36 -6.13 2.60
C GLY A 129 -15.78 -6.09 2.02
N PRO A 130 -16.34 -7.25 1.64
CA PRO A 130 -17.71 -7.34 1.14
C PRO A 130 -18.75 -6.97 2.21
N ASP A 131 -18.39 -7.08 3.48
CA ASP A 131 -19.19 -6.68 4.65
C ASP A 131 -19.17 -5.16 4.92
N GLY A 132 -18.44 -4.39 4.10
CA GLY A 132 -18.27 -2.96 4.31
C GLY A 132 -17.24 -2.63 5.40
N SER A 133 -16.34 -3.55 5.75
CA SER A 133 -15.29 -3.30 6.74
C SER A 133 -13.90 -3.17 6.09
N CYS A 134 -13.05 -2.29 6.61
CA CYS A 134 -11.65 -2.25 6.20
C CYS A 134 -10.91 -3.53 6.63
N THR A 135 -10.51 -4.37 5.67
CA THR A 135 -9.87 -5.66 5.96
C THR A 135 -8.47 -5.53 6.55
N VAL A 136 -7.85 -4.35 6.45
CA VAL A 136 -6.52 -4.08 6.99
C VAL A 136 -6.55 -3.15 8.21
N HIS A 137 -7.73 -2.85 8.78
CA HIS A 137 -7.84 -2.04 10.00
C HIS A 137 -6.90 -2.49 11.14
N PRO A 138 -6.70 -3.80 11.42
CA PRO A 138 -5.76 -4.22 12.47
C PRO A 138 -4.30 -3.78 12.25
N PHE A 139 -3.95 -3.48 11.01
CA PHE A 139 -2.64 -2.99 10.62
C PHE A 139 -2.70 -1.48 10.32
N ARG A 140 -3.84 -0.95 9.92
CA ARG A 140 -3.97 0.44 9.48
C ARG A 140 -5.27 1.07 10.00
N PRO A 141 -5.33 1.38 11.30
CA PRO A 141 -6.43 2.15 11.89
C PRO A 141 -6.36 3.64 11.49
#